data_AF-A0A3L7P3M5-F1
#
_entry.id   AF-A0A3L7P3M5-F1
#
_cell.length_a   1.000
_cell.length_b   1.000
_cell.length_c   1.000
_cell.angle_alpha   90.00
_cell.angle_beta   90.00
_cell.angle_gamma   90.00
#
_symmetry.space_group_name_H-M   'P 1'
#
loop_
_entity.id
_entity.type
_entity.pdbx_description
1 polymer ?
#
loop_
_entity_poly.entity_id
_entity_poly.type
_entity_poly.pdbx_seq_one_letter_code
_entity_poly.pdbx_strand_id
1 'polypeptide(L)'
;MRFLSKRKVRSEHQRRGAAHVLIAAMLLTFIIIAAMTVDFAYMQLIRTELRTAADAAAKAGAEALARTQDGNQARAAAVQYAALNKVGNRPYAIATGDVSLGRVTGQSNGSWTFTANATPFNSVRVNAKVGNGGTTAAIPTFFAPSLGYAPFATSSQATAGQQSVEVCLCIDRSGSMMFDMSGTDWSYPSPNSLLYSSGYYPDSMYRNYCSPPQTTSSRWAIMRSAVTIFLNEAGAFPYPPRTSLVTWSSAMKLPYFPSTSYTLVDTDYALPAEAGFSWPTSRTAIENSLATRSTRAIAGGTTMSAGIDRAVSILTGTNSLPLSNKVIILLTDGQWNAGRDPVLAAEDAAAAGITIHCVSMITNSQQTLTDVASTTGGQYYPTSNTTELQAAFRELARNLPIVLTD
;
A
#
# COMPACT_ATOMS: atom_id res chain seq x y z
N MET A 1 -55.02 75.99 -63.54
CA MET A 1 -53.79 75.18 -63.58
C MET A 1 -53.04 75.35 -62.25
N ARG A 2 -53.12 74.38 -61.34
CA ARG A 2 -52.16 74.19 -60.21
C ARG A 2 -52.40 72.81 -59.58
N PHE A 3 -51.53 71.87 -59.92
CA PHE A 3 -51.41 70.56 -59.31
C PHE A 3 -50.76 70.70 -57.93
N LEU A 4 -51.37 70.14 -56.87
CA LEU A 4 -50.65 69.83 -55.63
C LEU A 4 -51.12 68.49 -55.04
N SER A 5 -50.35 67.46 -55.40
CA SER A 5 -49.94 66.25 -54.68
C SER A 5 -50.76 65.82 -53.44
N LYS A 6 -51.55 64.75 -53.61
CA LYS A 6 -52.02 63.92 -52.49
C LYS A 6 -50.84 63.12 -51.93
N ARG A 7 -50.33 63.54 -50.75
CA ARG A 7 -49.33 62.79 -49.99
C ARG A 7 -49.97 61.49 -49.48
N LYS A 8 -49.63 60.36 -50.11
CA LYS A 8 -50.10 59.01 -49.71
C LYS A 8 -49.40 58.65 -48.39
N VAL A 9 -50.09 58.75 -47.27
CA VAL A 9 -49.62 58.21 -45.99
C VAL A 9 -49.52 56.70 -46.15
N ARG A 10 -48.30 56.18 -46.20
CA ARG A 10 -48.01 54.75 -46.31
C ARG A 10 -48.37 54.15 -44.95
N SER A 11 -49.48 53.41 -44.87
CA SER A 11 -49.82 52.71 -43.63
C SER A 11 -48.70 51.70 -43.36
N GLU A 12 -47.94 51.88 -42.28
CA GLU A 12 -47.11 50.80 -41.77
C GLU A 12 -48.04 49.65 -41.41
N HIS A 13 -48.11 48.65 -42.28
CA HIS A 13 -48.71 47.37 -41.93
C HIS A 13 -48.00 46.88 -40.68
N GLN A 14 -48.70 46.93 -39.54
CA GLN A 14 -48.21 46.42 -38.28
C GLN A 14 -47.84 44.94 -38.49
N ARG A 15 -46.55 44.66 -38.62
CA ARG A 15 -45.96 43.30 -38.66
C ARG A 15 -46.08 42.58 -37.31
N ARG A 16 -47.08 42.91 -36.51
CA ARG A 16 -47.34 42.32 -35.20
C ARG A 16 -47.74 40.86 -35.36
N GLY A 17 -48.64 40.51 -36.28
CA GLY A 17 -49.11 39.11 -36.44
C GLY A 17 -47.99 38.10 -36.74
N ALA A 18 -47.14 38.38 -37.74
CA ALA A 18 -46.02 37.49 -38.09
C ALA A 18 -44.97 37.36 -36.97
N ALA A 19 -44.74 38.44 -36.21
CA ALA A 19 -43.83 38.41 -35.07
C ALA A 19 -44.37 37.52 -33.93
N HIS A 20 -45.67 37.53 -33.64
CA HIS A 20 -46.25 36.67 -32.59
C HIS A 20 -46.15 35.18 -32.94
N VAL A 21 -46.36 34.81 -34.21
CA VAL A 21 -46.22 33.42 -34.68
C VAL A 21 -44.77 32.94 -34.54
N LEU A 22 -43.80 33.78 -34.92
CA LEU A 22 -42.39 33.45 -34.83
C LEU A 22 -41.91 33.34 -33.38
N ILE A 23 -42.36 34.24 -32.50
CA ILE A 23 -42.09 34.17 -31.05
C ILE A 23 -42.68 32.90 -30.44
N ALA A 24 -43.92 32.54 -30.78
CA ALA A 24 -44.55 31.32 -30.28
C ALA A 24 -43.79 30.06 -30.73
N ALA A 25 -43.35 30.01 -31.99
CA ALA A 25 -42.53 28.91 -32.50
C ALA A 25 -41.17 28.82 -31.79
N MET A 26 -40.47 29.95 -31.60
CA MET A 26 -39.19 29.98 -30.89
C MET A 26 -39.34 29.58 -29.42
N LEU A 27 -40.38 30.03 -28.74
CA LEU A 27 -40.67 29.62 -27.36
C LEU A 27 -40.94 28.12 -27.27
N LEU A 28 -41.71 27.56 -28.21
CA LEU A 28 -41.95 26.11 -28.26
C LEU A 28 -40.63 25.34 -28.45
N THR A 29 -39.79 25.77 -29.39
CA THR A 29 -38.47 25.15 -29.60
C THR A 29 -37.61 25.25 -28.34
N PHE A 30 -37.62 26.41 -27.66
CA PHE A 30 -36.86 26.60 -26.42
C PHE A 30 -37.35 25.67 -25.29
N ILE A 31 -38.67 25.50 -25.14
CA ILE A 31 -39.27 24.58 -24.17
C ILE A 31 -38.84 23.13 -24.46
N ILE A 32 -38.86 22.70 -25.73
CA ILE A 32 -38.43 21.35 -26.12
C ILE A 32 -36.95 21.13 -25.77
N ILE A 33 -36.08 22.08 -26.11
CA ILE A 33 -34.65 21.99 -25.81
C ILE A 33 -34.42 21.98 -24.28
N ALA A 34 -35.13 22.82 -23.53
CA ALA A 34 -35.05 22.85 -22.07
C ALA A 34 -35.47 21.51 -21.46
N ALA A 35 -36.60 20.94 -21.91
CA ALA A 35 -37.09 19.63 -21.49
C ALA A 35 -36.06 18.52 -21.74
N MET A 36 -35.47 18.48 -22.94
CA MET A 36 -34.39 17.54 -23.29
C MET A 36 -33.15 17.73 -22.41
N THR A 37 -32.79 18.99 -22.13
CA THR A 37 -31.61 19.32 -21.30
C THR A 37 -31.80 18.87 -19.85
N VAL A 38 -33.00 19.05 -19.28
CA VAL A 38 -33.34 18.57 -17.93
C VAL A 38 -33.25 17.06 -17.85
N ASP A 39 -33.81 16.34 -18.82
CA ASP A 39 -33.73 14.88 -18.87
C ASP A 39 -32.30 14.40 -19.04
N PHE A 40 -31.51 15.06 -19.90
CA PHE A 40 -30.10 14.74 -20.08
C PHE A 40 -29.28 14.94 -18.80
N ALA A 41 -29.46 16.07 -18.13
CA ALA A 41 -28.79 16.35 -16.86
C ALA A 41 -29.17 15.31 -15.79
N TYR A 42 -30.44 14.93 -15.73
CA TYR A 42 -30.91 13.89 -14.81
C TYR A 42 -30.33 12.51 -15.12
N MET A 43 -30.21 12.14 -16.40
CA MET A 43 -29.54 10.89 -16.82
C MET A 43 -28.06 10.87 -16.42
N GLN A 44 -27.36 12.01 -16.49
CA GLN A 44 -25.97 12.09 -16.04
C GLN A 44 -25.85 11.98 -14.52
N LEU A 45 -26.76 12.62 -13.77
CA LEU A 45 -26.83 12.47 -12.31
C LEU A 45 -27.00 10.98 -11.93
N ILE A 46 -27.94 10.28 -12.57
CA ILE A 46 -28.16 8.84 -12.34
C ILE A 46 -26.89 8.02 -12.59
N ARG A 47 -26.14 8.32 -13.65
CA ARG A 47 -24.86 7.64 -13.95
C ARG A 47 -23.82 7.87 -12.87
N THR A 48 -23.69 9.11 -12.38
CA THR A 48 -22.75 9.46 -11.32
C THR A 48 -23.12 8.77 -10.01
N GLU A 49 -24.38 8.84 -9.60
CA GLU A 49 -24.87 8.17 -8.38
C GLU A 49 -24.69 6.65 -8.44
N LEU A 50 -24.97 6.04 -9.61
CA LEU A 50 -24.76 4.60 -9.81
C LEU A 50 -23.29 4.22 -9.69
N ARG A 51 -22.37 5.06 -10.19
CA ARG A 51 -20.93 4.85 -10.07
C ARG A 51 -20.49 4.92 -8.61
N THR A 52 -20.94 5.93 -7.87
CA THR A 52 -20.67 6.05 -6.43
C THR A 52 -21.16 4.83 -5.65
N ALA A 53 -22.35 4.33 -5.96
CA ALA A 53 -22.88 3.11 -5.33
C ALA A 53 -22.04 1.87 -5.66
N ALA A 54 -21.60 1.72 -6.91
CA ALA A 54 -20.74 0.62 -7.35
C ALA A 54 -19.37 0.66 -6.66
N ASP A 55 -18.73 1.83 -6.59
CA ASP A 55 -17.42 2.02 -5.96
C ASP A 55 -17.48 1.74 -4.45
N ALA A 56 -18.51 2.27 -3.76
CA ALA A 56 -18.74 2.00 -2.34
C ALA A 56 -18.94 0.50 -2.06
N ALA A 57 -19.77 -0.17 -2.87
CA ALA A 57 -20.01 -1.61 -2.76
C ALA A 57 -18.74 -2.44 -3.02
N ALA A 58 -17.96 -2.10 -4.05
CA ALA A 58 -16.71 -2.79 -4.35
C ALA A 58 -15.68 -2.62 -3.22
N LYS A 59 -15.49 -1.39 -2.72
CA LYS A 59 -14.57 -1.08 -1.60
C LYS A 59 -14.96 -1.83 -0.32
N ALA A 60 -16.24 -1.81 0.05
CA ALA A 60 -16.73 -2.54 1.21
C ALA A 60 -16.55 -4.06 1.08
N GLY A 61 -16.84 -4.61 -0.11
CA GLY A 61 -16.60 -6.03 -0.36
C GLY A 61 -15.13 -6.41 -0.27
N ALA A 62 -14.24 -5.57 -0.81
CA ALA A 62 -12.81 -5.82 -0.80
C ALA A 62 -12.17 -5.64 0.59
N GLU A 63 -12.64 -4.69 1.41
CA GLU A 63 -12.27 -4.59 2.83
C GLU A 63 -12.71 -5.85 3.59
N ALA A 64 -13.97 -6.25 3.46
CA ALA A 64 -14.50 -7.41 4.15
C ALA A 64 -13.77 -8.69 3.71
N LEU A 65 -13.40 -8.80 2.43
CA LEU A 65 -12.57 -9.88 1.91
C LEU A 65 -11.18 -9.89 2.56
N ALA A 66 -10.53 -8.73 2.66
CA ALA A 66 -9.21 -8.61 3.25
C ALA A 66 -9.21 -8.96 4.75
N ARG A 67 -10.25 -8.54 5.48
CA ARG A 67 -10.39 -8.75 6.93
C ARG A 67 -10.83 -10.17 7.28
N THR A 68 -11.81 -10.73 6.57
CA THR A 68 -12.48 -11.99 6.94
C THR A 68 -11.99 -13.19 6.14
N GLN A 69 -11.39 -12.94 4.96
CA GLN A 69 -10.94 -13.97 4.02
C GLN A 69 -12.09 -14.86 3.49
N ASP A 70 -13.34 -14.44 3.70
CA ASP A 70 -14.54 -15.17 3.32
C ASP A 70 -15.25 -14.46 2.17
N GLY A 71 -15.33 -15.13 1.03
CA GLY A 71 -16.00 -14.61 -0.15
C GLY A 71 -17.49 -14.36 0.04
N ASN A 72 -18.16 -15.10 0.92
CA ASN A 72 -19.58 -14.87 1.22
C ASN A 72 -19.77 -13.59 2.03
N GLN A 73 -18.91 -13.34 3.01
CA GLN A 73 -18.93 -12.10 3.80
C GLN A 73 -18.57 -10.89 2.93
N ALA A 74 -17.61 -11.04 2.00
CA ALA A 74 -17.28 -10.01 1.02
C ALA A 74 -18.48 -9.63 0.14
N ARG A 75 -19.21 -10.64 -0.38
CA ARG A 75 -20.43 -10.41 -1.18
C ARG A 75 -21.53 -9.75 -0.35
N ALA A 76 -21.73 -10.20 0.88
CA ALA A 76 -22.73 -9.63 1.79
C ALA A 76 -22.42 -8.15 2.11
N ALA A 77 -21.17 -7.82 2.41
CA ALA A 77 -20.73 -6.45 2.66
C ALA A 77 -20.94 -5.55 1.44
N ALA A 78 -20.60 -6.02 0.24
CA ALA A 78 -20.85 -5.27 -1.00
C ALA A 78 -22.33 -4.96 -1.22
N VAL A 79 -23.21 -5.96 -1.03
CA VAL A 79 -24.67 -5.78 -1.13
C VAL A 79 -25.18 -4.78 -0.08
N GLN A 80 -24.71 -4.89 1.16
CA GLN A 80 -25.09 -3.98 2.24
C GLN A 80 -24.72 -2.53 1.92
N TYR A 81 -23.49 -2.29 1.46
CA TYR A 81 -23.03 -0.93 1.16
C TYR A 81 -23.67 -0.35 -0.10
N ALA A 82 -24.01 -1.18 -1.09
CA ALA A 82 -24.84 -0.73 -2.21
C ALA A 82 -26.20 -0.20 -1.72
N ALA A 83 -26.81 -0.87 -0.74
CA ALA A 83 -28.12 -0.50 -0.19
C ALA A 83 -28.12 0.79 0.64
N LEU A 84 -26.95 1.27 1.07
CA LEU A 84 -26.81 2.58 1.74
C LEU A 84 -26.87 3.76 0.76
N ASN A 85 -26.82 3.50 -0.55
CA ASN A 85 -26.83 4.51 -1.58
C ASN A 85 -28.23 4.70 -2.20
N LYS A 86 -28.40 5.84 -2.88
CA LYS A 86 -29.58 6.14 -3.70
C LYS A 86 -29.15 6.43 -5.12
N VAL A 87 -30.02 6.10 -6.08
CA VAL A 87 -29.83 6.41 -7.50
C VAL A 87 -31.15 6.93 -8.08
N GLY A 88 -31.12 8.13 -8.65
CA GLY A 88 -32.31 8.87 -9.10
C GLY A 88 -33.34 9.07 -7.99
N ASN A 89 -32.86 9.43 -6.79
CA ASN A 89 -33.67 9.61 -5.58
C ASN A 89 -34.48 8.36 -5.15
N ARG A 90 -34.04 7.16 -5.56
CA ARG A 90 -34.64 5.88 -5.15
C ARG A 90 -33.63 5.04 -4.37
N PRO A 91 -34.06 4.20 -3.40
CA PRO A 91 -33.19 3.23 -2.77
C PRO A 91 -32.53 2.35 -3.84
N TYR A 92 -31.21 2.15 -3.71
CA TYR A 92 -30.47 1.30 -4.63
C TYR A 92 -30.25 -0.10 -4.04
N ALA A 93 -30.21 -1.11 -4.89
CA ALA A 93 -29.88 -2.48 -4.49
C ALA A 93 -29.23 -3.25 -5.64
N ILE A 94 -28.37 -4.20 -5.27
CA ILE A 94 -27.76 -5.19 -6.16
C ILE A 94 -27.99 -6.60 -5.61
N ALA A 95 -27.93 -7.61 -6.47
CA ALA A 95 -27.94 -9.00 -6.04
C ALA A 95 -26.52 -9.49 -5.73
N THR A 96 -26.40 -10.57 -4.95
CA THR A 96 -25.10 -11.25 -4.71
C THR A 96 -24.46 -11.74 -6.01
N GLY A 97 -25.25 -12.03 -7.04
CA GLY A 97 -24.80 -12.39 -8.39
C GLY A 97 -24.21 -11.24 -9.21
N ASP A 98 -24.49 -9.98 -8.83
CA ASP A 98 -23.86 -8.81 -9.46
C ASP A 98 -22.45 -8.55 -8.89
N VAL A 99 -22.07 -9.25 -7.83
CA VAL A 99 -20.74 -9.21 -7.21
C VAL A 99 -19.91 -10.38 -7.77
N SER A 100 -18.67 -10.11 -8.17
CA SER A 100 -17.73 -11.12 -8.65
C SER A 100 -16.44 -11.03 -7.85
N LEU A 101 -15.97 -12.17 -7.33
CA LEU A 101 -14.67 -12.26 -6.68
C LEU A 101 -13.62 -12.68 -7.70
N GLY A 102 -12.38 -12.25 -7.52
CA GLY A 102 -11.32 -12.61 -8.44
C GLY A 102 -9.98 -12.04 -8.03
N ARG A 103 -9.06 -12.04 -9.00
CA ARG A 103 -7.72 -11.48 -8.83
C ARG A 103 -7.49 -10.29 -9.74
N VAL A 104 -7.06 -9.16 -9.18
CA VAL A 104 -6.52 -8.01 -9.90
C VAL A 104 -5.00 -8.13 -9.94
N THR A 105 -4.43 -8.04 -11.14
CA THR A 105 -2.98 -8.03 -11.36
C THR A 105 -2.56 -6.81 -12.18
N GLY A 106 -1.49 -6.15 -11.73
CA GLY A 106 -0.91 -5.01 -12.44
C GLY A 106 -0.17 -5.49 -13.68
N GLN A 107 -0.35 -4.78 -14.78
CA GLN A 107 0.35 -5.01 -16.04
C GLN A 107 1.54 -4.06 -16.15
N SER A 108 2.55 -4.43 -16.94
CA SER A 108 3.75 -3.61 -17.16
C SER A 108 3.48 -2.22 -17.75
N ASN A 109 2.33 -2.04 -18.40
CA ASN A 109 1.87 -0.75 -18.95
C ASN A 109 1.10 0.13 -17.94
N GLY A 110 1.04 -0.28 -16.66
CA GLY A 110 0.32 0.44 -15.61
C GLY A 110 -1.19 0.16 -15.58
N SER A 111 -1.73 -0.68 -16.47
CA SER A 111 -3.13 -1.10 -16.44
C SER A 111 -3.35 -2.23 -15.42
N TRP A 112 -4.57 -2.37 -14.93
CA TRP A 112 -4.98 -3.47 -14.06
C TRP A 112 -5.92 -4.43 -14.80
N THR A 113 -5.70 -5.73 -14.63
CA THR A 113 -6.57 -6.78 -15.19
C THR A 113 -7.22 -7.57 -14.06
N PHE A 114 -8.56 -7.63 -14.08
CA PHE A 114 -9.33 -8.49 -13.18
C PHE A 114 -9.61 -9.83 -13.86
N THR A 115 -9.23 -10.92 -13.21
CA THR A 115 -9.54 -12.28 -13.59
C THR A 115 -10.56 -12.85 -12.62
N ALA A 116 -11.80 -13.04 -13.08
CA ALA A 116 -12.89 -13.57 -12.28
C ALA A 116 -12.56 -15.00 -11.78
N ASN A 117 -12.93 -15.28 -10.53
CA ASN A 117 -12.73 -16.57 -9.86
C ASN A 117 -11.26 -17.06 -9.75
N ALA A 118 -10.27 -16.25 -10.12
CA ALA A 118 -8.87 -16.56 -9.89
C ALA A 118 -8.56 -16.53 -8.39
N THR A 119 -8.10 -17.66 -7.86
CA THR A 119 -7.75 -17.81 -6.44
C THR A 119 -6.24 -17.68 -6.20
N PRO A 120 -5.85 -17.28 -4.98
CA PRO A 120 -6.71 -16.70 -3.94
C PRO A 120 -7.32 -15.35 -4.42
N PHE A 121 -8.48 -14.97 -3.88
CA PHE A 121 -9.18 -13.72 -4.24
C PHE A 121 -8.55 -12.51 -3.57
N ASN A 122 -8.09 -11.52 -4.34
CA ASN A 122 -7.59 -10.26 -3.79
C ASN A 122 -8.51 -9.09 -4.16
N SER A 123 -9.61 -9.33 -4.86
CA SER A 123 -10.44 -8.26 -5.42
C SER A 123 -11.91 -8.63 -5.52
N VAL A 124 -12.74 -7.59 -5.48
CA VAL A 124 -14.19 -7.63 -5.64
C VAL A 124 -14.57 -6.68 -6.76
N ARG A 125 -15.30 -7.20 -7.74
CA ARG A 125 -15.91 -6.45 -8.84
C ARG A 125 -17.42 -6.40 -8.65
N VAL A 126 -18.01 -5.22 -8.78
CA VAL A 126 -19.46 -5.01 -8.71
C VAL A 126 -19.96 -4.51 -10.06
N ASN A 127 -20.99 -5.18 -10.58
CA ASN A 127 -21.70 -4.79 -11.80
C ASN A 127 -23.04 -4.14 -11.41
N ALA A 128 -23.01 -2.85 -11.13
CA ALA A 128 -24.19 -2.08 -10.75
C ALA A 128 -25.07 -1.80 -11.98
N LYS A 129 -26.39 -2.03 -11.86
CA LYS A 129 -27.37 -1.82 -12.94
C LYS A 129 -28.60 -1.09 -12.42
N VAL A 130 -29.16 -0.24 -13.28
CA VAL A 130 -30.51 0.34 -13.18
C VAL A 130 -31.24 -0.02 -14.47
N GLY A 131 -32.38 -0.72 -14.37
CA GLY A 131 -32.98 -1.40 -15.52
C GLY A 131 -32.13 -2.56 -16.02
N ASN A 132 -32.38 -3.04 -17.24
CA ASN A 132 -31.60 -4.11 -17.89
C ASN A 132 -31.42 -5.38 -17.03
N GLY A 133 -32.47 -5.78 -16.30
CA GLY A 133 -32.42 -6.96 -15.42
C GLY A 133 -31.71 -6.76 -14.08
N GLY A 134 -31.32 -5.52 -13.74
CA GLY A 134 -30.88 -5.17 -12.38
C GLY A 134 -32.02 -5.16 -11.37
N THR A 135 -31.69 -5.28 -10.08
CA THR A 135 -32.68 -5.25 -8.97
C THR A 135 -33.42 -3.91 -8.91
N THR A 136 -32.76 -2.81 -9.26
CA THR A 136 -33.38 -1.48 -9.34
C THR A 136 -33.96 -1.28 -10.74
N ALA A 137 -35.27 -1.04 -10.84
CA ALA A 137 -35.96 -0.82 -12.11
C ALA A 137 -35.47 0.45 -12.84
N ALA A 138 -35.68 0.50 -14.17
CA ALA A 138 -35.36 1.67 -14.98
C ALA A 138 -36.08 2.93 -14.47
N ILE A 139 -35.42 4.08 -14.56
CA ILE A 139 -35.85 5.33 -13.93
C ILE A 139 -36.54 6.21 -14.99
N PRO A 140 -37.81 6.58 -14.82
CA PRO A 140 -38.47 7.49 -15.74
C PRO A 140 -37.80 8.88 -15.67
N THR A 141 -37.56 9.48 -16.83
CA THR A 141 -37.15 10.88 -16.92
C THR A 141 -38.39 11.79 -16.89
N PHE A 142 -38.21 13.11 -16.86
CA PHE A 142 -39.31 14.05 -16.63
C PHE A 142 -40.19 14.23 -17.87
N PHE A 143 -39.58 14.33 -19.06
CA PHE A 143 -40.29 14.74 -20.28
C PHE A 143 -40.29 13.69 -21.38
N ALA A 144 -39.23 12.89 -21.51
CA ALA A 144 -39.08 11.87 -22.56
C ALA A 144 -40.24 10.85 -22.62
N PRO A 145 -40.89 10.45 -21.51
CA PRO A 145 -42.07 9.57 -21.58
C PRO A 145 -43.23 10.17 -22.37
N SER A 146 -43.41 11.50 -22.35
CA SER A 146 -44.46 12.18 -23.13
C SER A 146 -44.22 12.12 -24.65
N LEU A 147 -42.98 11.84 -25.06
CA LEU A 147 -42.56 11.63 -26.44
C LEU A 147 -42.49 10.13 -26.79
N GLY A 148 -42.93 9.24 -25.90
CA GLY A 148 -42.93 7.79 -26.11
C GLY A 148 -41.59 7.09 -25.86
N TYR A 149 -40.60 7.77 -25.27
CA TYR A 149 -39.33 7.15 -24.91
C TYR A 149 -39.45 6.30 -23.64
N ALA A 150 -38.72 5.19 -23.63
CA ALA A 150 -38.66 4.28 -22.48
C ALA A 150 -37.95 4.91 -21.27
N PRO A 151 -38.22 4.43 -20.05
CA PRO A 151 -37.46 4.81 -18.85
C PRO A 151 -35.95 4.55 -19.03
N PHE A 152 -35.14 5.40 -18.43
CA PHE A 152 -33.69 5.35 -18.55
C PHE A 152 -33.10 4.16 -17.80
N ALA A 153 -32.25 3.40 -18.49
CA ALA A 153 -31.50 2.27 -17.96
C ALA A 153 -30.01 2.45 -18.22
N THR A 154 -29.18 2.07 -17.26
CA THR A 154 -27.72 2.19 -17.37
C THR A 154 -27.03 1.21 -16.43
N SER A 155 -25.72 1.04 -16.62
CA SER A 155 -24.89 0.16 -15.80
C SER A 155 -23.53 0.79 -15.53
N SER A 156 -22.94 0.47 -14.38
CA SER A 156 -21.58 0.85 -14.01
C SER A 156 -20.85 -0.38 -13.47
N GLN A 157 -19.54 -0.46 -13.70
CA GLN A 157 -18.68 -1.50 -13.14
C GLN A 157 -17.60 -0.86 -12.28
N ALA A 158 -17.43 -1.37 -11.07
CA ALA A 158 -16.36 -0.97 -10.15
C ALA A 158 -15.57 -2.21 -9.74
N THR A 159 -14.26 -2.08 -9.55
CA THR A 159 -13.40 -3.16 -9.02
C THR A 159 -12.49 -2.59 -7.96
N ALA A 160 -12.50 -3.18 -6.77
CA ALA A 160 -11.60 -2.86 -5.69
C ALA A 160 -10.79 -4.12 -5.34
N GLY A 161 -9.48 -4.04 -5.18
CA GLY A 161 -8.67 -5.18 -4.74
C GLY A 161 -7.40 -4.83 -3.98
N GLN A 162 -7.06 -5.64 -2.98
CA GLN A 162 -5.92 -5.45 -2.09
C GLN A 162 -4.62 -5.21 -2.86
N GLN A 163 -3.91 -4.16 -2.46
CA GLN A 163 -2.62 -3.80 -3.00
C GLN A 163 -1.52 -4.71 -2.42
N SER A 164 -0.57 -5.11 -3.28
CA SER A 164 0.58 -5.91 -2.85
C SER A 164 1.47 -5.13 -1.89
N VAL A 165 1.94 -5.78 -0.82
CA VAL A 165 2.91 -5.20 0.13
C VAL A 165 4.30 -5.76 -0.18
N GLU A 166 5.28 -4.87 -0.24
CA GLU A 166 6.70 -5.17 -0.40
C GLU A 166 7.46 -4.68 0.82
N VAL A 167 8.21 -5.57 1.47
CA VAL A 167 8.96 -5.28 2.69
C VAL A 167 10.45 -5.41 2.43
N CYS A 168 11.23 -4.48 2.95
CA CYS A 168 12.67 -4.66 3.14
C CYS A 168 12.98 -4.73 4.64
N LEU A 169 13.42 -5.90 5.10
CA LEU A 169 14.02 -6.03 6.42
C LEU A 169 15.42 -5.41 6.34
N CYS A 170 15.63 -4.28 7.01
CA CYS A 170 16.84 -3.51 6.96
C CYS A 170 17.54 -3.56 8.32
N ILE A 171 18.48 -4.49 8.47
CA ILE A 171 18.95 -4.98 9.75
C ILE A 171 20.38 -4.53 10.04
N ASP A 172 20.58 -3.88 11.18
CA ASP A 172 21.89 -3.54 11.71
C ASP A 172 22.73 -4.79 11.99
N ARG A 173 23.95 -4.79 11.49
CA ARG A 173 24.99 -5.79 11.74
C ARG A 173 26.28 -5.14 12.24
N SER A 174 26.16 -4.08 13.03
CA SER A 174 27.25 -3.43 13.75
C SER A 174 27.79 -4.31 14.88
N GLY A 175 28.96 -3.95 15.41
CA GLY A 175 29.64 -4.74 16.44
C GLY A 175 28.86 -4.88 17.75
N SER A 176 28.03 -3.89 18.11
CA SER A 176 27.19 -3.93 19.31
C SER A 176 26.16 -5.04 19.26
N MET A 177 25.77 -5.50 18.08
CA MET A 177 24.85 -6.64 17.92
C MET A 177 25.41 -7.95 18.50
N MET A 178 26.71 -8.04 18.80
CA MET A 178 27.30 -9.19 19.51
C MET A 178 27.11 -9.14 21.02
N PHE A 179 26.71 -7.98 21.58
CA PHE A 179 26.55 -7.77 23.01
C PHE A 179 25.31 -8.49 23.54
N ASP A 180 25.21 -8.59 24.86
CA ASP A 180 23.99 -9.01 25.55
C ASP A 180 22.94 -7.87 25.62
N MET A 181 21.77 -8.17 26.19
CA MET A 181 20.68 -7.20 26.39
C MET A 181 20.84 -6.33 27.65
N SER A 182 21.99 -6.33 28.34
CA SER A 182 22.17 -5.57 29.58
C SER A 182 22.19 -4.05 29.38
N GLY A 183 22.38 -3.60 28.14
CA GLY A 183 22.61 -2.19 27.81
C GLY A 183 24.03 -1.70 28.11
N THR A 184 24.94 -2.57 28.56
CA THR A 184 26.34 -2.23 28.82
C THR A 184 27.20 -2.51 27.59
N ASP A 185 27.95 -1.50 27.15
CA ASP A 185 28.88 -1.65 26.03
C ASP A 185 29.95 -2.69 26.35
N TRP A 186 30.31 -3.49 25.34
CA TRP A 186 31.31 -4.56 25.44
C TRP A 186 30.95 -5.69 26.42
N SER A 187 29.68 -5.79 26.83
CA SER A 187 29.16 -6.94 27.59
C SER A 187 28.69 -8.03 26.64
N TYR A 188 29.22 -9.25 26.79
CA TYR A 188 28.94 -10.38 25.89
C TYR A 188 28.28 -11.53 26.65
N PRO A 189 27.31 -12.24 26.03
CA PRO A 189 26.71 -13.41 26.66
C PRO A 189 27.71 -14.53 26.87
N SER A 190 27.60 -15.22 28.02
CA SER A 190 28.46 -16.34 28.41
C SER A 190 27.61 -17.52 28.93
N PRO A 191 28.00 -18.78 28.67
CA PRO A 191 29.14 -19.20 27.84
C PRO A 191 28.86 -19.04 26.34
N ASN A 192 29.91 -18.78 25.55
CA ASN A 192 29.88 -18.81 24.09
C ASN A 192 30.78 -19.94 23.58
N SER A 193 30.18 -21.00 23.04
CA SER A 193 30.88 -22.17 22.49
C SER A 193 31.52 -21.92 21.12
N LEU A 194 31.21 -20.80 20.48
CA LEU A 194 31.73 -20.44 19.16
C LEU A 194 33.00 -19.59 19.22
N LEU A 195 33.49 -19.28 20.42
CA LEU A 195 34.70 -18.46 20.57
C LEU A 195 35.91 -19.14 19.93
N TYR A 196 36.62 -18.39 19.10
CA TYR A 196 37.91 -18.81 18.57
C TYR A 196 38.95 -19.00 19.70
N SER A 197 40.08 -19.63 19.38
CA SER A 197 41.15 -19.89 20.36
C SER A 197 41.64 -18.58 21.00
N SER A 198 41.85 -18.58 22.32
CA SER A 198 42.29 -17.38 23.05
C SER A 198 43.66 -16.87 22.61
N GLY A 199 44.52 -17.73 22.06
CA GLY A 199 45.87 -17.35 21.61
C GLY A 199 45.91 -16.35 20.45
N TYR A 200 44.77 -16.07 19.79
CA TYR A 200 44.70 -15.06 18.73
C TYR A 200 44.49 -13.63 19.25
N TYR A 201 44.21 -13.45 20.55
CA TYR A 201 43.68 -12.19 21.09
C TYR A 201 44.45 -11.74 22.34
N PRO A 202 44.59 -10.42 22.56
CA PRO A 202 45.25 -9.88 23.76
C PRO A 202 44.41 -10.04 25.02
N ASP A 203 43.07 -10.11 24.88
CA ASP A 203 42.13 -10.23 25.99
C ASP A 203 40.81 -10.90 25.54
N SER A 204 39.91 -11.09 26.51
CA SER A 204 38.59 -11.69 26.27
C SER A 204 37.65 -10.78 25.48
N MET A 205 37.81 -9.45 25.52
CA MET A 205 36.96 -8.51 24.78
C MET A 205 37.16 -8.69 23.28
N TYR A 206 38.40 -8.63 22.79
CA TYR A 206 38.70 -8.86 21.38
C TYR A 206 38.39 -10.28 20.94
N ARG A 207 38.57 -11.27 21.82
CA ARG A 207 38.14 -12.65 21.55
C ARG A 207 36.65 -12.73 21.25
N ASN A 208 35.80 -12.08 22.05
CA ASN A 208 34.37 -12.04 21.80
C ASN A 208 34.04 -11.23 20.54
N TYR A 209 34.65 -10.04 20.38
CA TYR A 209 34.42 -9.15 19.24
C TYR A 209 34.78 -9.77 17.88
N CYS A 210 35.80 -10.62 17.85
CA CYS A 210 36.25 -11.26 16.62
C CYS A 210 35.70 -12.68 16.43
N SER A 211 34.89 -13.19 17.36
CA SER A 211 34.26 -14.51 17.26
C SER A 211 32.80 -14.41 16.81
N PRO A 212 32.20 -15.51 16.30
CA PRO A 212 30.78 -15.55 16.01
C PRO A 212 29.91 -15.17 17.22
N PRO A 213 28.76 -14.52 16.99
CA PRO A 213 27.85 -14.12 18.07
C PRO A 213 27.33 -15.35 18.82
N GLN A 214 27.12 -15.21 20.13
CA GLN A 214 26.48 -16.24 20.93
C GLN A 214 25.07 -16.50 20.40
N THR A 215 24.66 -17.78 20.35
CA THR A 215 23.55 -18.24 19.51
C THR A 215 22.14 -18.00 20.05
N THR A 216 21.97 -17.55 21.30
CA THR A 216 20.66 -17.43 21.96
C THR A 216 20.39 -16.09 22.65
N SER A 217 21.43 -15.45 23.18
CA SER A 217 21.33 -14.32 24.12
C SER A 217 22.08 -13.08 23.65
N SER A 218 22.80 -13.15 22.53
CA SER A 218 23.32 -11.94 21.88
C SER A 218 22.17 -11.15 21.27
N ARG A 219 22.32 -9.83 21.15
CA ARG A 219 21.34 -8.96 20.45
C ARG A 219 21.08 -9.46 19.03
N TRP A 220 22.10 -9.94 18.33
CA TRP A 220 21.98 -10.58 17.02
C TRP A 220 21.11 -11.84 17.05
N ALA A 221 21.32 -12.75 18.00
CA ALA A 221 20.50 -13.95 18.13
C ALA A 221 19.03 -13.62 18.46
N ILE A 222 18.82 -12.63 19.34
CA ILE A 222 17.50 -12.16 19.74
C ILE A 222 16.77 -11.48 18.56
N MET A 223 17.47 -10.63 17.81
CA MET A 223 16.96 -10.04 16.56
C MET A 223 16.58 -11.12 15.56
N ARG A 224 17.40 -12.15 15.36
CA ARG A 224 17.06 -13.27 14.46
C ARG A 224 15.76 -13.97 14.87
N SER A 225 15.57 -14.18 16.17
CA SER A 225 14.32 -14.72 16.71
C SER A 225 13.12 -13.80 16.41
N ALA A 226 13.29 -12.48 16.55
CA ALA A 226 12.25 -11.50 16.22
C ALA A 226 11.91 -11.48 14.72
N VAL A 227 12.91 -11.58 13.84
CA VAL A 227 12.69 -11.73 12.40
C VAL A 227 11.92 -13.01 12.09
N THR A 228 12.26 -14.14 12.70
CA THR A 228 11.48 -15.39 12.55
C THR A 228 10.03 -15.23 12.98
N ILE A 229 9.74 -14.45 14.04
CA ILE A 229 8.37 -14.13 14.45
C ILE A 229 7.65 -13.31 13.38
N PHE A 230 8.29 -12.25 12.86
CA PHE A 230 7.71 -11.48 11.76
C PHE A 230 7.40 -12.39 10.56
N LEU A 231 8.33 -13.27 10.17
CA LEU A 231 8.12 -14.19 9.06
C LEU A 231 7.02 -15.25 9.33
N ASN A 232 6.79 -15.62 10.59
CA ASN A 232 5.67 -16.49 10.96
C ASN A 232 4.33 -15.76 10.80
N GLU A 233 4.23 -14.58 11.41
CA GLU A 233 3.00 -13.79 11.44
C GLU A 233 2.65 -13.27 10.05
N ALA A 234 3.62 -12.74 9.30
CA ALA A 234 3.44 -12.29 7.92
C ALA A 234 3.05 -13.45 6.99
N GLY A 235 3.51 -14.66 7.27
CA GLY A 235 3.18 -15.88 6.53
C GLY A 235 1.79 -16.45 6.80
N ALA A 236 1.14 -16.03 7.88
CA ALA A 236 -0.21 -16.45 8.21
C ALA A 236 -1.26 -15.73 7.36
N PHE A 237 -0.89 -14.62 6.69
CA PHE A 237 -1.76 -13.94 5.77
C PHE A 237 -1.90 -14.69 4.43
N PRO A 238 -3.07 -14.68 3.78
CA PRO A 238 -3.25 -15.26 2.45
C PRO A 238 -2.36 -14.61 1.38
N TYR A 239 -1.98 -13.35 1.61
CA TYR A 239 -1.08 -12.56 0.77
C TYR A 239 0.10 -12.08 1.61
N PRO A 240 1.07 -12.97 1.88
CA PRO A 240 2.25 -12.56 2.59
C PRO A 240 3.04 -11.54 1.77
N PRO A 241 3.67 -10.55 2.43
CA PRO A 241 4.42 -9.51 1.73
C PRO A 241 5.62 -10.10 1.00
N ARG A 242 5.93 -9.59 -0.20
CA ARG A 242 7.22 -9.92 -0.82
C ARG A 242 8.32 -9.25 -0.02
N THR A 243 9.19 -10.06 0.58
CA THR A 243 10.16 -9.58 1.57
C THR A 243 11.57 -9.74 1.04
N SER A 244 12.37 -8.69 1.16
CA SER A 244 13.81 -8.65 0.92
C SER A 244 14.57 -8.49 2.24
N LEU A 245 15.85 -8.82 2.24
CA LEU A 245 16.74 -8.65 3.39
C LEU A 245 17.98 -7.84 2.98
N VAL A 246 18.21 -6.77 3.72
CA VAL A 246 19.40 -5.93 3.67
C VAL A 246 20.04 -5.94 5.06
N THR A 247 21.35 -6.08 5.12
CA THR A 247 22.12 -5.86 6.34
C THR A 247 23.20 -4.81 6.12
N TRP A 248 23.47 -4.00 7.13
CA TRP A 248 24.41 -2.87 7.05
C TRP A 248 25.26 -2.71 8.31
N SER A 249 26.47 -2.19 8.17
CA SER A 249 27.31 -1.79 9.32
C SER A 249 28.26 -0.64 8.98
N SER A 250 29.55 -0.90 8.81
CA SER A 250 30.52 0.03 8.21
C SER A 250 31.59 -0.78 7.49
N ALA A 251 32.21 -0.19 6.47
CA ALA A 251 33.37 -0.83 5.86
C ALA A 251 34.51 -0.90 6.90
N MET A 252 34.92 -2.11 7.27
CA MET A 252 36.02 -2.31 8.22
C MET A 252 36.69 -3.66 8.04
N LYS A 253 37.85 -3.85 8.68
CA LYS A 253 38.54 -5.14 8.80
C LYS A 253 38.75 -5.45 10.28
N LEU A 254 38.50 -6.70 10.70
CA LEU A 254 38.77 -7.09 12.08
C LEU A 254 40.26 -6.90 12.43
N PRO A 255 40.56 -6.38 13.63
CA PRO A 255 41.94 -6.13 14.07
C PRO A 255 42.73 -7.42 14.31
N TYR A 256 42.04 -8.52 14.62
CA TYR A 256 42.64 -9.83 14.92
C TYR A 256 41.99 -10.93 14.06
N PHE A 257 42.52 -12.16 14.15
CA PHE A 257 41.96 -13.34 13.48
C PHE A 257 40.43 -13.41 13.70
N PRO A 258 39.62 -13.72 12.67
CA PRO A 258 39.99 -14.16 11.31
C PRO A 258 40.31 -13.01 10.34
N SER A 259 40.44 -11.77 10.81
CA SER A 259 40.77 -10.58 10.01
C SER A 259 39.79 -10.36 8.84
N THR A 260 38.53 -10.75 9.03
CA THR A 260 37.45 -10.61 8.05
C THR A 260 37.21 -9.14 7.71
N SER A 261 37.02 -8.87 6.41
CA SER A 261 36.58 -7.55 5.92
C SER A 261 35.07 -7.53 5.76
N TYR A 262 34.46 -6.42 6.17
CA TYR A 262 33.03 -6.14 6.06
C TYR A 262 32.79 -5.04 5.04
N THR A 263 31.73 -5.20 4.26
CA THR A 263 31.16 -4.18 3.40
C THR A 263 30.25 -3.26 4.20
N LEU A 264 29.99 -2.08 3.65
CA LEU A 264 29.06 -1.12 4.23
C LEU A 264 27.62 -1.66 4.31
N VAL A 265 27.15 -2.30 3.24
CA VAL A 265 25.79 -2.83 3.09
C VAL A 265 25.81 -4.04 2.16
N ASP A 266 24.96 -5.02 2.44
CA ASP A 266 24.75 -6.18 1.58
C ASP A 266 23.26 -6.40 1.32
N THR A 267 22.94 -6.93 0.14
CA THR A 267 21.62 -7.51 -0.15
C THR A 267 21.69 -9.00 0.05
N ASP A 268 21.27 -9.44 1.23
CA ASP A 268 21.28 -10.83 1.66
C ASP A 268 20.19 -11.67 1.00
N TYR A 269 19.08 -11.02 0.66
CA TYR A 269 18.01 -11.60 -0.12
C TYR A 269 17.34 -10.50 -0.94
N ALA A 270 17.39 -10.60 -2.26
CA ALA A 270 16.76 -9.63 -3.14
C ALA A 270 15.23 -9.73 -3.07
N LEU A 271 14.52 -8.64 -3.38
CA LEU A 271 13.06 -8.67 -3.50
C LEU A 271 12.67 -9.69 -4.58
N PRO A 272 11.90 -10.73 -4.25
CA PRO A 272 11.50 -11.72 -5.24
C PRO A 272 10.57 -11.10 -6.28
N ALA A 273 10.68 -11.54 -7.53
CA ALA A 273 9.73 -11.16 -8.58
C ALA A 273 8.31 -11.63 -8.21
N GLU A 274 7.28 -10.91 -8.66
CA GLU A 274 5.88 -11.29 -8.42
C GLU A 274 5.56 -12.65 -9.06
N ALA A 275 6.06 -12.87 -10.28
CA ALA A 275 5.89 -14.12 -10.99
C ALA A 275 6.61 -15.26 -10.26
N GLY A 276 5.84 -16.28 -9.85
CA GLY A 276 6.39 -17.46 -9.17
C GLY A 276 6.79 -17.23 -7.70
N PHE A 277 6.38 -16.10 -7.09
CA PHE A 277 6.64 -15.85 -5.68
C PHE A 277 6.05 -16.96 -4.79
N SER A 278 6.89 -17.46 -3.89
CA SER A 278 6.54 -18.45 -2.86
C SER A 278 7.04 -17.94 -1.51
N TRP A 279 6.11 -17.78 -0.56
CA TRP A 279 6.46 -17.35 0.79
C TRP A 279 7.35 -18.35 1.53
N PRO A 280 7.05 -19.67 1.56
CA PRO A 280 7.93 -20.65 2.22
C PRO A 280 9.37 -20.62 1.68
N THR A 281 9.53 -20.44 0.37
CA THR A 281 10.86 -20.34 -0.27
C THR A 281 11.58 -19.07 0.18
N SER A 282 10.91 -17.92 0.11
CA SER A 282 11.49 -16.62 0.48
C SER A 282 11.86 -16.56 1.95
N ARG A 283 10.96 -17.05 2.81
CA ARG A 283 11.20 -17.22 4.25
C ARG A 283 12.47 -18.03 4.50
N THR A 284 12.56 -19.23 3.92
CA THR A 284 13.71 -20.13 4.12
C THR A 284 15.01 -19.47 3.67
N ALA A 285 14.99 -18.74 2.55
CA ALA A 285 16.16 -18.01 2.06
C ALA A 285 16.61 -16.91 3.05
N ILE A 286 15.67 -16.12 3.59
CA ILE A 286 15.96 -15.09 4.60
C ILE A 286 16.54 -15.70 5.88
N GLU A 287 15.93 -16.77 6.40
CA GLU A 287 16.40 -17.47 7.60
C GLU A 287 17.81 -18.06 7.38
N ASN A 288 18.07 -18.62 6.20
CA ASN A 288 19.39 -19.14 5.83
C ASN A 288 20.44 -18.04 5.71
N SER A 289 20.14 -16.90 5.09
CA SER A 289 21.08 -15.78 5.00
C SER A 289 21.48 -15.27 6.39
N LEU A 290 20.53 -15.12 7.31
CA LEU A 290 20.81 -14.75 8.69
C LEU A 290 21.59 -15.83 9.46
N ALA A 291 21.29 -17.11 9.23
CA ALA A 291 22.06 -18.22 9.79
C ALA A 291 23.51 -18.22 9.29
N THR A 292 23.75 -18.03 7.99
CA THR A 292 25.08 -17.92 7.39
C THR A 292 25.86 -16.76 8.00
N ARG A 293 25.25 -15.59 8.20
CA ARG A 293 25.90 -14.46 8.86
C ARG A 293 26.32 -14.75 10.30
N SER A 294 25.59 -15.62 10.98
CA SER A 294 25.87 -16.01 12.36
C SER A 294 27.07 -16.96 12.51
N THR A 295 27.68 -17.40 11.40
CA THR A 295 28.86 -18.29 11.41
C THR A 295 30.19 -17.56 11.57
N ARG A 296 30.17 -16.23 11.51
CA ARG A 296 31.34 -15.34 11.66
C ARG A 296 30.99 -14.18 12.57
N ALA A 297 32.00 -13.47 13.06
CA ALA A 297 31.78 -12.24 13.80
C ALA A 297 30.97 -11.24 12.97
N ILE A 298 30.27 -10.36 13.66
CA ILE A 298 29.51 -9.26 13.07
C ILE A 298 30.10 -7.98 13.62
N ALA A 299 30.50 -7.05 12.75
CA ALA A 299 31.31 -5.92 13.14
C ALA A 299 31.07 -4.70 12.25
N GLY A 300 31.51 -3.55 12.74
CA GLY A 300 31.36 -2.25 12.09
C GLY A 300 30.64 -1.26 12.98
N GLY A 301 30.62 -0.01 12.53
CA GLY A 301 29.77 1.05 13.06
C GLY A 301 28.33 0.93 12.56
N THR A 302 27.56 1.97 12.83
CA THR A 302 26.11 1.99 12.67
C THR A 302 25.74 2.97 11.54
N THR A 303 25.86 2.54 10.27
CA THR A 303 25.51 3.36 9.09
C THR A 303 24.07 3.15 8.64
N MET A 304 23.11 3.66 9.40
CA MET A 304 21.67 3.50 9.12
C MET A 304 21.30 3.94 7.69
N SER A 305 21.85 5.07 7.24
CA SER A 305 21.58 5.62 5.91
C SER A 305 21.93 4.65 4.78
N ALA A 306 23.04 3.91 4.89
CA ALA A 306 23.44 2.96 3.85
C ALA A 306 22.44 1.80 3.70
N GLY A 307 21.87 1.37 4.83
CA GLY A 307 20.78 0.39 4.85
C GLY A 307 19.52 0.93 4.19
N ILE A 308 19.10 2.15 4.56
CA ILE A 308 17.92 2.82 3.98
C ILE A 308 18.10 3.00 2.46
N ASP A 309 19.23 3.55 2.03
CA ASP A 309 19.53 3.81 0.61
C ASP A 309 19.47 2.53 -0.22
N ARG A 310 20.02 1.43 0.33
CA ARG A 310 19.97 0.14 -0.35
C ARG A 310 18.56 -0.43 -0.39
N ALA A 311 17.79 -0.28 0.69
CA ALA A 311 16.40 -0.72 0.75
C ALA A 311 15.52 0.07 -0.24
N VAL A 312 15.70 1.38 -0.35
CA VAL A 312 15.05 2.23 -1.37
C VAL A 312 15.38 1.71 -2.77
N SER A 313 16.67 1.50 -3.07
CA SER A 313 17.11 0.95 -4.36
C SER A 313 16.46 -0.41 -4.72
N ILE A 314 16.21 -1.28 -3.73
CA ILE A 314 15.53 -2.55 -3.93
C ILE A 314 14.03 -2.35 -4.18
N LEU A 315 13.38 -1.50 -3.36
CA LEU A 315 11.96 -1.21 -3.41
C LEU A 315 11.56 -0.26 -4.54
N THR A 316 12.51 0.31 -5.28
CA THR A 316 12.27 1.02 -6.55
C THR A 316 12.90 0.29 -7.74
N GLY A 317 13.40 -0.92 -7.53
CA GLY A 317 14.07 -1.72 -8.55
C GLY A 317 13.10 -2.48 -9.45
N THR A 318 13.63 -3.24 -10.42
CA THR A 318 12.85 -3.95 -11.45
C THR A 318 11.82 -4.94 -10.91
N ASN A 319 12.08 -5.56 -9.76
CA ASN A 319 11.15 -6.51 -9.14
C ASN A 319 10.06 -5.82 -8.28
N SER A 320 10.17 -4.51 -8.06
CA SER A 320 9.15 -3.76 -7.34
C SER A 320 7.96 -3.43 -8.24
N LEU A 321 6.76 -3.47 -7.67
CA LEU A 321 5.54 -3.09 -8.37
C LEU A 321 5.30 -1.57 -8.25
N PRO A 322 4.90 -0.90 -9.35
CA PRO A 322 4.65 0.55 -9.34
C PRO A 322 3.65 0.97 -8.26
N LEU A 323 2.60 0.17 -8.08
CA LEU A 323 1.51 0.43 -7.16
C LEU A 323 1.52 -0.61 -6.03
N SER A 324 2.66 -0.98 -5.47
CA SER A 324 2.73 -1.69 -4.18
C SER A 324 2.83 -0.71 -3.01
N ASN A 325 2.34 -1.12 -1.84
CA ASN A 325 2.74 -0.51 -0.58
C ASN A 325 4.16 -0.97 -0.25
N LYS A 326 5.06 -0.02 -0.04
CA LYS A 326 6.49 -0.29 0.17
C LYS A 326 6.88 0.08 1.59
N VAL A 327 7.46 -0.87 2.30
CA VAL A 327 7.78 -0.74 3.72
C VAL A 327 9.22 -1.13 3.98
N ILE A 328 9.95 -0.31 4.71
CA ILE A 328 11.25 -0.65 5.30
C ILE A 328 11.03 -0.88 6.79
N ILE A 329 11.50 -2.01 7.30
CA ILE A 329 11.62 -2.25 8.74
C ILE A 329 13.09 -2.08 9.09
N LEU A 330 13.44 -0.90 9.61
CA LEU A 330 14.80 -0.55 10.02
C LEU A 330 15.00 -0.98 11.47
N LEU A 331 15.92 -1.91 11.72
CA LEU A 331 16.30 -2.32 13.08
C LEU A 331 17.74 -1.92 13.38
N THR A 332 17.97 -1.41 14.59
CA THR A 332 19.31 -1.10 15.12
C THR A 332 19.39 -1.27 16.63
N ASP A 333 20.58 -1.58 17.15
CA ASP A 333 20.88 -1.56 18.58
C ASP A 333 21.82 -0.42 18.97
N GLY A 334 22.12 0.49 18.04
CA GLY A 334 23.14 1.53 18.19
C GLY A 334 22.65 2.91 17.77
N GLN A 335 23.42 3.92 18.15
CA GLN A 335 23.23 5.30 17.69
C GLN A 335 23.94 5.47 16.34
N TRP A 336 23.37 6.30 15.47
CA TRP A 336 24.02 6.66 14.22
C TRP A 336 25.38 7.31 14.50
N ASN A 337 26.44 6.74 13.92
CA ASN A 337 27.82 7.19 14.15
C ASN A 337 28.68 7.19 12.89
N ALA A 338 28.11 6.87 11.73
CA ALA A 338 28.82 6.79 10.46
C ALA A 338 27.86 6.93 9.27
N GLY A 339 28.39 7.39 8.14
CA GLY A 339 27.58 7.64 6.93
C GLY A 339 26.88 9.01 6.97
N ARG A 340 25.98 9.24 6.01
CA ARG A 340 25.18 10.47 5.94
C ARG A 340 24.03 10.43 6.95
N ASP A 341 23.40 11.58 7.15
CA ASP A 341 22.25 11.72 8.03
C ASP A 341 21.12 10.74 7.62
N PRO A 342 20.65 9.86 8.52
CA PRO A 342 19.55 8.94 8.27
C PRO A 342 18.22 9.63 7.93
N VAL A 343 17.99 10.87 8.40
CA VAL A 343 16.78 11.63 8.09
C VAL A 343 16.75 12.03 6.62
N LEU A 344 17.89 12.41 6.04
CA LEU A 344 17.99 12.68 4.59
C LEU A 344 17.70 11.41 3.76
N ALA A 345 18.12 10.24 4.24
CA ALA A 345 17.78 8.97 3.59
C ALA A 345 16.28 8.65 3.73
N ALA A 346 15.65 9.05 4.84
CA ALA A 346 14.21 8.95 5.04
C ALA A 346 13.42 9.88 4.11
N GLU A 347 13.92 11.10 3.85
CA GLU A 347 13.32 12.01 2.86
C GLU A 347 13.34 11.40 1.45
N ASP A 348 14.46 10.78 1.05
CA ASP A 348 14.55 10.06 -0.22
C ASP A 348 13.56 8.89 -0.31
N ALA A 349 13.39 8.14 0.80
CA ALA A 349 12.40 7.07 0.89
C ALA A 349 10.96 7.59 0.80
N ALA A 350 10.65 8.70 1.48
CA ALA A 350 9.34 9.34 1.43
C ALA A 350 9.02 9.84 0.01
N ALA A 351 10.00 10.45 -0.68
CA ALA A 351 9.87 10.88 -2.07
C ALA A 351 9.59 9.70 -3.03
N ALA A 352 10.07 8.50 -2.69
CA ALA A 352 9.78 7.26 -3.41
C ALA A 352 8.47 6.56 -2.98
N GLY A 353 7.70 7.14 -2.06
CA GLY A 353 6.45 6.55 -1.54
C GLY A 353 6.68 5.33 -0.64
N ILE A 354 7.80 5.30 0.10
CA ILE A 354 8.20 4.20 0.97
C ILE A 354 8.06 4.63 2.44
N THR A 355 7.37 3.81 3.24
CA THR A 355 7.23 4.01 4.69
C THR A 355 8.33 3.28 5.45
N ILE A 356 8.96 3.94 6.42
CA ILE A 356 10.00 3.35 7.28
C ILE A 356 9.47 3.19 8.70
N HIS A 357 9.33 1.95 9.16
CA HIS A 357 9.17 1.68 10.59
C HIS A 357 10.53 1.41 11.21
N CYS A 358 10.80 2.04 12.35
CA CYS A 358 12.06 1.90 13.07
C CYS A 358 11.87 1.06 14.33
N VAL A 359 12.80 0.15 14.61
CA VAL A 359 12.83 -0.66 15.82
C VAL A 359 14.20 -0.52 16.46
N SER A 360 14.26 -0.23 17.77
CA SER A 360 15.52 -0.17 18.50
C SER A 360 15.59 -1.23 19.59
N MET A 361 16.81 -1.72 19.88
CA MET A 361 17.07 -2.69 20.96
C MET A 361 17.72 -2.06 22.21
N ILE A 362 17.67 -0.73 22.33
CA ILE A 362 18.25 0.00 23.47
C ILE A 362 17.17 0.77 24.24
N THR A 363 17.40 0.88 25.55
CA THR A 363 16.45 1.41 26.55
C THR A 363 16.15 2.90 26.42
N ASN A 364 16.98 3.67 25.70
CA ASN A 364 16.76 5.10 25.51
C ASN A 364 16.17 5.38 24.13
N SER A 365 15.09 6.17 24.10
CA SER A 365 14.51 6.67 22.84
C SER A 365 15.58 7.37 22.00
N GLN A 366 15.68 7.02 20.71
CA GLN A 366 16.56 7.68 19.77
C GLN A 366 15.77 8.71 18.98
N GLN A 367 16.10 9.99 19.12
CA GLN A 367 15.45 11.06 18.37
C GLN A 367 15.58 10.81 16.86
N THR A 368 16.75 10.39 16.39
CA THR A 368 16.99 10.07 14.97
C THR A 368 16.02 9.02 14.42
N LEU A 369 15.73 7.95 15.17
CA LEU A 369 14.78 6.92 14.71
C LEU A 369 13.33 7.40 14.73
N THR A 370 13.00 8.29 15.67
CA THR A 370 11.70 8.97 15.70
C THR A 370 11.55 9.87 14.47
N ASP A 371 12.57 10.64 14.14
CA ASP A 371 12.59 11.55 13.00
C ASP A 371 12.50 10.76 11.68
N VAL A 372 13.29 9.70 11.51
CA VAL A 372 13.23 8.81 10.33
C VAL A 372 11.83 8.21 10.15
N ALA A 373 11.23 7.66 11.22
CA ALA A 373 9.90 7.09 11.14
C ALA A 373 8.85 8.16 10.77
N SER A 374 8.85 9.29 11.46
CA SER A 374 7.89 10.38 11.24
C SER A 374 7.98 11.00 9.84
N THR A 375 9.21 11.13 9.30
CA THR A 375 9.47 11.67 7.95
C THR A 375 8.75 10.88 6.85
N THR A 376 8.55 9.58 7.07
CA THR A 376 7.94 8.66 6.09
C THR A 376 6.52 8.23 6.47
N GLY A 377 5.96 8.77 7.55
CA GLY A 377 4.66 8.35 8.11
C GLY A 377 4.68 6.98 8.80
N GLY A 378 5.86 6.45 9.12
CA GLY A 378 6.04 5.20 9.84
C GLY A 378 5.94 5.34 11.36
N GLN A 379 6.32 4.28 12.07
CA GLN A 379 6.24 4.19 13.53
C GLN A 379 7.60 3.81 14.11
N TYR A 380 7.90 4.32 15.31
CA TYR A 380 9.10 3.96 16.06
C TYR A 380 8.74 3.06 17.24
N TYR A 381 9.40 1.91 17.33
CA TYR A 381 9.23 0.88 18.34
C TYR A 381 10.49 0.80 19.21
N PRO A 382 10.54 1.52 20.34
CA PRO A 382 11.62 1.36 21.31
C PRO A 382 11.46 0.04 22.06
N THR A 383 12.53 -0.77 22.15
CA THR A 383 12.50 -2.06 22.85
C THR A 383 13.73 -2.22 23.73
N SER A 384 13.52 -2.73 24.95
CA SER A 384 14.55 -2.84 26.00
C SER A 384 14.90 -4.28 26.34
N ASN A 385 14.12 -5.25 25.85
CA ASN A 385 14.29 -6.66 26.15
C ASN A 385 13.76 -7.54 25.02
N THR A 386 14.05 -8.84 25.10
CA THR A 386 13.62 -9.84 24.11
C THR A 386 12.11 -9.83 23.90
N THR A 387 11.31 -9.75 24.96
CA THR A 387 9.84 -9.82 24.87
C THR A 387 9.28 -8.64 24.10
N GLU A 388 9.74 -7.41 24.38
CA GLU A 388 9.33 -6.21 23.67
C GLU A 388 9.74 -6.25 22.20
N LEU A 389 10.95 -6.70 21.88
CA LEU A 389 11.39 -6.84 20.48
C LEU A 389 10.52 -7.84 19.70
N GLN A 390 10.24 -8.98 20.30
CA GLN A 390 9.37 -9.99 19.70
C GLN A 390 7.94 -9.49 19.54
N ALA A 391 7.44 -8.67 20.47
CA ALA A 391 6.12 -8.04 20.37
C ALA A 391 6.09 -7.00 19.23
N ALA A 392 7.12 -6.16 19.11
CA ALA A 392 7.22 -5.17 18.03
C ALA A 392 7.21 -5.84 16.64
N PHE A 393 7.98 -6.91 16.44
CA PHE A 393 7.98 -7.62 15.15
C PHE A 393 6.66 -8.35 14.84
N ARG A 394 5.97 -8.82 15.88
CA ARG A 394 4.61 -9.37 15.73
C ARG A 394 3.61 -8.30 15.32
N GLU A 395 3.66 -7.14 15.97
CA GLU A 395 2.79 -6.00 15.65
C GLU A 395 3.04 -5.49 14.22
N LEU A 396 4.31 -5.28 13.87
CA LEU A 396 4.72 -4.86 12.52
C LEU A 396 4.18 -5.80 11.45
N ALA A 397 4.30 -7.12 11.63
CA ALA A 397 3.77 -8.10 10.69
C ALA A 397 2.24 -8.01 10.54
N ARG A 398 1.52 -7.75 11.63
CA ARG A 398 0.06 -7.69 11.66
C ARG A 398 -0.53 -6.40 11.13
N ASN A 399 0.22 -5.30 11.28
CA ASN A 399 -0.20 -3.96 10.90
C ASN A 399 0.38 -3.50 9.56
N LEU A 400 1.02 -4.39 8.79
CA LEU A 400 1.38 -4.07 7.41
C LEU A 400 0.12 -3.55 6.69
N PRO A 401 0.21 -2.46 5.90
CA PRO A 401 -0.96 -1.81 5.34
C PRO A 401 -1.76 -2.78 4.44
N ILE A 402 -2.95 -3.13 4.91
CA ILE A 402 -3.93 -3.98 4.25
C ILE A 402 -5.16 -3.08 3.98
N VAL A 403 -5.54 -2.86 2.69
CA VAL A 403 -6.73 -2.12 2.14
C VAL A 403 -6.52 -0.59 1.91
N LEU A 404 -6.97 0.14 0.86
CA LEU A 404 -7.36 0.01 -0.59
C LEU A 404 -7.73 1.46 -1.08
N THR A 405 -7.53 1.97 -2.32
CA THR A 405 -8.25 1.79 -3.61
C THR A 405 -8.02 3.02 -4.51
N ASP A 406 -8.16 2.86 -5.83
CA ASP A 406 -8.71 3.93 -6.71
C ASP A 406 -10.24 3.98 -6.58
#